data_AF-A0A3M1D7S9-F1
#
_entry.id   AF-A0A3M1D7S9-F1
#
_cell.length_a   1.000
_cell.length_b   1.000
_cell.length_c   1.000
_cell.angle_alpha   90.00
_cell.angle_beta   90.00
_cell.angle_gamma   90.00
#
_symmetry.space_group_name_H-M   'P 1'
#
loop_
_entity.id
_entity.type
_entity.pdbx_description
1 polymer ?
#
loop_
_entity_poly.entity_id
_entity_poly.type
_entity_poly.pdbx_seq_one_letter_code
_entity_poly.pdbx_strand_id
1 'polypeptide(L)'
;MSKKKKKRSRAFRMRENLLLCLIDDLIVQAYRTLKKELNKTAKVGDWIKMIELRRKLEPDEASQAELWQKLEDIRRDLLPEEGMPTTEQNHPATNLQEHTDD
;
A
#
# COMPACT_ATOMS: atom_id res chain seq x y z
N MET A 1 -23.50 28.96 23.87
CA MET A 1 -23.12 27.59 24.30
C MET A 1 -21.63 27.39 24.09
N SER A 2 -20.90 27.00 25.13
CA SER A 2 -19.44 27.02 25.20
C SER A 2 -18.82 25.74 24.59
N LYS A 3 -18.06 25.85 23.50
CA LYS A 3 -17.21 24.75 23.00
C LYS A 3 -15.81 24.89 23.61
N LYS A 4 -15.63 24.42 24.84
CA LYS A 4 -14.31 24.32 25.48
C LYS A 4 -13.44 23.32 24.71
N LYS A 5 -12.56 23.80 23.83
CA LYS A 5 -11.51 22.97 23.21
C LYS A 5 -10.59 22.47 24.33
N LYS A 6 -10.68 21.17 24.64
CA LYS A 6 -9.88 20.48 25.66
C LYS A 6 -8.42 20.54 25.20
N LYS A 7 -7.62 21.47 25.76
CA LYS A 7 -6.17 21.56 25.52
C LYS A 7 -5.53 20.26 26.02
N ARG A 8 -5.32 19.30 25.11
CA ARG A 8 -4.52 18.10 25.38
C ARG A 8 -3.12 18.55 25.84
N SER A 9 -2.59 17.94 26.90
CA SER A 9 -1.27 18.28 27.42
C SER A 9 -0.19 17.90 26.40
N ARG A 10 0.97 18.57 26.45
CA ARG A 10 2.11 18.28 25.57
C ARG A 10 2.56 16.82 25.67
N ALA A 11 2.56 16.27 26.88
CA ALA A 11 2.88 14.87 27.17
C ALA A 11 1.86 13.86 26.61
N PHE A 12 0.60 14.28 26.40
CA PHE A 12 -0.40 13.44 25.74
C PHE A 12 -0.14 13.39 24.23
N ARG A 13 0.11 14.53 23.59
CA ARG A 13 0.46 14.60 22.16
C ARG A 13 1.74 13.83 21.82
N MET A 14 2.77 13.91 22.67
CA MET A 14 4.01 13.14 22.45
C MET A 14 3.77 11.62 22.49
N ARG A 15 2.91 11.13 23.40
CA ARG A 15 2.54 9.71 23.46
C ARG A 15 1.71 9.27 22.26
N GLU A 16 0.81 10.14 21.80
CA GLU A 16 -0.01 9.90 20.60
C GLU A 16 0.90 9.78 19.35
N ASN A 17 1.87 10.68 19.19
CA ASN A 17 2.85 10.61 18.10
C ASN A 17 3.72 9.34 18.17
N LEU A 18 4.17 8.95 19.36
CA LEU A 18 4.95 7.72 19.52
C LEU A 18 4.14 6.48 19.13
N LEU A 19 2.85 6.45 19.49
CA LEU A 19 1.95 5.37 19.11
C LEU A 19 1.76 5.29 17.59
N LEU A 20 1.68 6.42 16.90
CA LEU A 20 1.56 6.45 15.44
C LEU A 20 2.81 5.92 14.76
N CYS A 21 4.00 6.32 15.22
CA CYS A 21 5.26 5.77 14.70
C CYS A 21 5.32 4.24 14.88
N LEU A 22 4.93 3.74 16.06
CA LEU A 22 4.90 2.31 16.32
C LEU A 22 3.91 1.56 15.41
N ILE A 23 2.75 2.15 15.12
CA ILE A 23 1.76 1.55 14.21
C ILE A 23 2.30 1.51 12.78
N ASP A 24 2.93 2.58 12.31
CA ASP A 24 3.53 2.63 10.99
C ASP A 24 4.63 1.56 10.84
N ASP A 25 5.49 1.41 11.84
CA ASP A 25 6.54 0.37 11.86
C ASP A 25 5.95 -1.05 11.83
N LEU A 26 4.88 -1.29 12.58
CA LEU A 26 4.19 -2.58 12.61
C LEU A 26 3.52 -2.90 11.26
N ILE A 27 2.93 -1.91 10.58
CA ILE A 27 2.37 -2.08 9.23
C ILE A 27 3.45 -2.55 8.25
N VAL A 28 4.63 -1.91 8.28
CA VAL A 28 5.77 -2.27 7.44
C VAL A 28 6.29 -3.67 7.76
N GLN A 29 6.47 -3.99 9.05
CA GLN A 29 7.02 -5.28 9.48
C GLN A 29 6.07 -6.44 9.18
N ALA A 30 4.78 -6.26 9.42
CA ALA A 30 3.76 -7.26 9.12
C ALA A 30 3.77 -7.58 7.61
N TYR A 31 3.77 -6.57 6.75
CA TYR A 31 3.80 -6.78 5.31
C TYR A 31 5.09 -7.46 4.81
N ARG A 32 6.26 -7.10 5.37
CA ARG A 32 7.53 -7.81 5.08
C ARG A 32 7.46 -9.29 5.47
N THR A 33 6.82 -9.60 6.59
CA THR A 33 6.58 -10.97 7.03
C THR A 33 5.62 -11.70 6.08
N LEU A 34 4.51 -11.05 5.68
CA LEU A 34 3.57 -11.59 4.69
C LEU A 34 4.28 -11.95 3.37
N LYS A 35 5.21 -11.11 2.89
CA LYS A 35 6.00 -11.38 1.69
C LYS A 35 6.94 -12.58 1.85
N LYS A 36 7.68 -12.65 2.97
CA LYS A 36 8.63 -13.76 3.23
C LYS A 36 7.92 -15.09 3.48
N GLU A 37 6.73 -15.04 4.05
CA GLU A 37 5.96 -16.21 4.47
C GLU A 37 4.65 -16.37 3.69
N LEU A 38 4.61 -15.99 2.40
CA LEU A 38 3.37 -16.03 1.60
C LEU A 38 2.71 -17.43 1.55
N ASN A 39 3.45 -18.49 1.92
CA ASN A 39 2.98 -19.88 2.03
C ASN A 39 2.61 -20.34 3.46
N LYS A 40 2.78 -19.53 4.50
CA LYS A 40 2.41 -19.86 5.89
C LYS A 40 1.47 -18.81 6.44
N THR A 41 0.16 -19.13 6.47
CA THR A 41 -0.88 -18.44 7.26
C THR A 41 -0.59 -16.95 7.49
N ALA A 42 -0.43 -16.24 6.38
CA ALA A 42 -0.02 -14.86 6.40
C ALA A 42 -1.13 -14.08 7.15
N LYS A 43 -0.81 -13.41 8.27
CA LYS A 43 -1.77 -12.71 9.14
C LYS A 43 -2.29 -11.41 8.49
N VAL A 44 -2.79 -11.49 7.26
CA VAL A 44 -3.34 -10.37 6.49
C VAL A 44 -4.40 -9.62 7.30
N GLY A 45 -5.23 -10.34 8.06
CA GLY A 45 -6.23 -9.74 8.93
C GLY A 45 -5.64 -8.83 10.02
N ASP A 46 -4.49 -9.14 10.59
CA ASP A 46 -3.85 -8.29 11.59
C ASP A 46 -3.19 -7.06 10.96
N TRP A 47 -2.65 -7.21 9.74
CA TRP A 47 -2.14 -6.09 8.96
C TRP A 47 -3.25 -5.09 8.59
N ILE A 48 -4.42 -5.58 8.16
CA ILE A 48 -5.60 -4.75 7.87
C ILE A 48 -6.05 -4.00 9.14
N LYS A 49 -6.11 -4.69 10.30
CA LYS A 49 -6.48 -4.03 11.57
C LYS A 49 -5.54 -2.89 11.94
N MET A 50 -4.24 -2.99 11.65
CA MET A 50 -3.27 -1.92 11.92
C MET A 50 -3.54 -0.69 11.05
N ILE A 51 -3.84 -0.91 9.76
CA ILE A 51 -4.23 0.17 8.83
C ILE A 51 -5.52 0.84 9.31
N GLU A 52 -6.53 0.06 9.70
CA GLU A 52 -7.78 0.59 10.25
C GLU A 52 -7.57 1.38 11.54
N LEU A 53 -6.67 0.91 12.42
CA LEU A 53 -6.34 1.61 13.66
C LEU A 53 -5.67 2.95 13.35
N ARG A 54 -4.73 2.99 12.39
CA ARG A 54 -4.08 4.23 11.95
C ARG A 54 -5.09 5.26 11.44
N ARG A 55 -6.08 4.81 10.66
CA ARG A 55 -7.20 5.64 10.18
C ARG A 55 -8.10 6.14 11.29
N LYS A 56 -8.35 5.35 12.33
CA LYS A 56 -9.14 5.77 13.50
C LYS A 56 -8.41 6.82 14.36
N LEU A 57 -7.09 6.73 14.46
CA LEU A 57 -6.29 7.66 15.24
C LEU A 57 -6.11 9.02 14.58
N GLU A 58 -5.86 9.05 13.26
CA GLU A 58 -5.84 10.30 12.49
C GLU A 58 -6.71 10.17 11.24
N PRO A 59 -8.00 10.54 11.35
CA PRO A 59 -8.95 10.41 10.26
C PRO A 59 -8.89 11.57 9.25
N ASP A 60 -8.02 12.57 9.48
CA ASP A 60 -7.91 13.72 8.61
C ASP A 60 -7.28 13.38 7.25
N GLU A 61 -7.69 14.14 6.23
CA GLU A 61 -7.37 13.84 4.83
C GLU A 61 -5.87 13.90 4.53
N ALA A 62 -5.14 14.83 5.17
CA ALA A 62 -3.69 14.97 5.01
C ALA A 62 -2.95 13.75 5.57
N SER A 63 -3.22 13.36 6.81
CA SER A 63 -2.61 12.17 7.42
C SER A 63 -3.00 10.87 6.69
N GLN A 64 -4.22 10.79 6.14
CA GLN A 64 -4.62 9.65 5.32
C GLN A 64 -3.88 9.61 3.98
N ALA A 65 -3.65 10.75 3.32
CA ALA A 65 -2.85 10.81 2.10
C ALA A 65 -1.41 10.34 2.34
N GLU A 66 -0.80 10.72 3.48
CA GLU A 66 0.51 10.22 3.88
C GLU A 66 0.54 8.70 4.10
N LEU A 67 -0.51 8.16 4.74
CA LEU A 67 -0.66 6.71 4.92
C LEU A 67 -0.76 5.99 3.58
N TRP A 68 -1.57 6.48 2.65
CA TRP A 68 -1.72 5.90 1.32
C TRP A 68 -0.41 5.94 0.53
N GLN A 69 0.34 7.05 0.61
CA GLN A 69 1.64 7.15 -0.03
C GLN A 69 2.62 6.11 0.50
N LYS A 70 2.68 5.92 1.84
CA LYS A 70 3.51 4.86 2.46
C LYS A 70 3.11 3.46 2.00
N LEU A 71 1.81 3.16 1.92
CA LEU A 71 1.32 1.86 1.45
C LEU A 71 1.70 1.62 -0.02
N GLU A 72 1.64 2.67 -0.85
CA GLU A 72 2.06 2.63 -2.24
C GLU A 72 3.57 2.43 -2.39
N ASP A 73 4.37 3.10 -1.56
CA ASP A 73 5.83 2.89 -1.52
C ASP A 73 6.15 1.43 -1.15
N ILE A 74 5.48 0.90 -0.13
CA ILE A 74 5.60 -0.51 0.29
C ILE A 74 5.18 -1.47 -0.85
N ARG A 75 4.15 -1.12 -1.62
CA ARG A 75 3.70 -1.90 -2.79
C ARG A 75 4.78 -1.90 -3.88
N ARG A 76 5.35 -0.73 -4.20
CA ARG A 76 6.38 -0.53 -5.23
C ARG A 76 7.71 -1.18 -4.88
N ASP A 77 8.19 -1.01 -3.65
CA ASP A 77 9.43 -1.63 -3.17
C ASP A 77 9.44 -3.16 -3.31
N LEU A 78 8.26 -3.77 -3.41
CA LEU A 78 8.11 -5.22 -3.43
C LEU A 78 7.66 -5.81 -4.78
N LEU A 79 7.23 -4.98 -5.73
CA LEU A 79 7.09 -5.31 -7.15
C LEU A 79 8.36 -4.82 -7.86
N PRO A 80 9.34 -5.68 -8.18
CA PRO A 80 10.34 -5.29 -9.16
C PRO A 80 9.59 -4.87 -10.44
N GLU A 81 10.02 -3.80 -11.12
CA GLU A 81 9.51 -3.42 -12.45
C GLU A 81 9.87 -4.47 -13.53
N GLU A 82 9.87 -5.76 -13.21
CA GLU A 82 10.05 -6.82 -14.18
C GLU A 82 8.69 -7.35 -14.62
N GLY A 83 8.31 -6.92 -15.82
CA GLY A 83 7.48 -7.73 -16.71
C GLY A 83 5.99 -7.44 -16.63
N MET A 84 5.57 -6.23 -16.98
CA MET A 84 4.39 -6.15 -17.84
C MET A 84 4.82 -6.77 -19.19
N PRO A 85 4.31 -7.93 -19.62
CA PRO A 85 4.38 -8.23 -21.04
C PRO A 85 3.55 -7.13 -21.70
N THR A 86 4.23 -6.17 -22.35
CA THR A 86 3.61 -5.49 -23.47
C THR A 86 3.23 -6.61 -24.42
N THR A 87 1.95 -6.98 -24.41
CA THR A 87 1.33 -7.67 -25.53
C THR A 87 1.32 -6.68 -26.68
N GLU A 88 2.50 -6.31 -27.18
CA GLU A 88 2.65 -5.89 -28.56
C GLU A 88 2.39 -7.14 -29.37
N GLN A 89 1.16 -7.19 -29.87
CA GLN A 89 0.74 -8.09 -30.91
C GLN A 89 1.66 -7.87 -32.12
N ASN A 90 2.80 -8.55 -32.14
CA ASN A 90 3.51 -8.84 -33.37
C ASN A 90 2.66 -9.88 -34.10
N HIS A 91 1.62 -9.42 -34.80
CA HIS A 91 1.13 -10.15 -35.95
C HIS A 91 2.22 -10.02 -37.03
N PRO A 92 2.93 -11.09 -37.43
CA PRO A 92 3.54 -11.07 -38.74
C PRO A 92 2.39 -10.93 -39.73
N ALA A 93 2.36 -9.83 -40.48
CA ALA A 93 1.55 -9.74 -41.67
C ALA A 93 1.97 -10.90 -42.58
N THR A 94 1.18 -11.99 -42.59
CA THR A 94 1.32 -13.05 -43.57
C THR A 94 1.11 -12.40 -44.92
N ASN A 95 2.22 -12.24 -45.64
CA ASN A 95 2.28 -11.76 -47.00
C ASN A 95 1.54 -12.81 -47.86
N LEU A 96 0.28 -12.52 -48.22
CA LEU A 96 -0.48 -13.32 -49.16
C LEU A 96 0.05 -12.97 -50.56
N GLN A 97 1.04 -13.73 -51.02
CA GLN A 97 1.45 -13.71 -52.41
C GLN A 97 0.41 -14.53 -53.17
N GLU A 98 -0.54 -13.86 -53.80
CA GLU A 98 -1.49 -14.47 -54.74
C GLU A 98 -0.68 -15.02 -55.92
N HIS A 99 -0.44 -16.33 -55.89
CA HIS A 99 -0.06 -17.10 -57.07
C HIS A 99 -1.36 -17.37 -57.82
N THR A 100 -1.71 -16.52 -58.77
CA THR A 100 -2.67 -16.87 -59.82
C THR A 100 -1.96 -17.82 -60.78
N ASP A 101 -2.24 -19.11 -60.64
CA ASP A 101 -2.07 -20.08 -61.71
C ASP A 101 -3.39 -20.20 -62.49
N ASP A 102 -3.23 -20.48 -63.79
CA ASP A 102 -4.18 -20.62 -64.91
C ASP A 102 -4.57 -19.36 -65.72
#